data_AF-A0A444URA8-F1
#
_entry.id   AF-A0A444URA8-F1
#
_cell.length_a   1.000
_cell.length_b   1.000
_cell.length_c   1.000
_cell.angle_alpha   90.00
_cell.angle_beta   90.00
_cell.angle_gamma   90.00
#
_symmetry.space_group_name_H-M   'P 1'
#
loop_
_entity.id
_entity.type
_entity.pdbx_description
1 polymer ?
#
loop_
_entity_poly.entity_id
_entity_poly.type
_entity_poly.pdbx_seq_one_letter_code
_entity_poly.pdbx_strand_id
1 'polypeptide(L)'
;MVIMEVPSIDCNAFRSLLEGDGPGCLVLDCRSFFAFNTAHIPGSANVRFSTIVRRRARGGLGLEHIIPNEETRSRLLAGEYQAVVFLDERSLDFDQVKKESTLLLAVCALCRYPCGTRVFLLRGKS
;
A
#
# COMPACT_ATOMS: atom_id res chain seq x y z
N MET A 1 18.49 4.35 9.88
CA MET A 1 17.17 3.83 9.49
C MET A 1 16.17 4.91 9.86
N VAL A 2 15.57 5.59 8.89
CA VAL A 2 14.51 6.57 9.19
C VAL A 2 13.36 5.78 9.80
N ILE A 3 12.89 6.17 10.98
CA ILE A 3 11.69 5.58 11.59
C ILE A 3 10.54 5.97 10.66
N MET A 4 9.99 4.98 9.95
CA MET A 4 8.80 5.20 9.12
C MET A 4 7.58 4.94 10.00
N GLU A 5 6.82 5.98 10.29
CA GLU A 5 5.53 5.86 10.95
C GLU A 5 4.44 6.00 9.89
N VAL A 6 3.65 4.94 9.69
CA VAL A 6 2.46 4.98 8.84
C VAL A 6 1.23 4.96 9.75
N PRO A 7 0.45 6.05 9.82
CA PRO A 7 -0.74 6.08 10.64
C PRO A 7 -1.79 5.08 10.14
N SER A 8 -2.57 4.55 11.07
CA SER A 8 -3.66 3.62 10.74
C SER A 8 -5.01 4.33 10.65
N ILE A 9 -5.86 3.89 9.72
CA ILE A 9 -7.23 4.37 9.54
C ILE A 9 -8.21 3.23 9.78
N ASP A 10 -9.36 3.53 10.37
CA ASP A 10 -10.44 2.57 10.51
C ASP A 10 -11.32 2.48 9.25
N CYS A 11 -12.24 1.52 9.24
CA CYS A 11 -13.13 1.28 8.10
C CYS A 11 -14.08 2.46 7.81
N ASN A 12 -14.47 3.24 8.82
CA ASN A 12 -15.38 4.37 8.62
C ASN A 12 -14.64 5.52 7.96
N ALA A 13 -13.46 5.87 8.46
CA ALA A 13 -12.60 6.88 7.86
C ALA A 13 -12.17 6.49 6.43
N PHE A 14 -11.85 5.22 6.21
CA PHE A 14 -11.53 4.69 4.89
C PHE A 14 -12.73 4.77 3.94
N ARG A 15 -13.94 4.45 4.42
CA ARG A 15 -15.16 4.57 3.62
C ARG A 15 -15.41 6.02 3.20
N SER A 16 -15.29 6.98 4.11
CA SER A 16 -15.40 8.41 3.77
C SER A 16 -14.37 8.85 2.74
N LEU A 17 -13.18 8.25 2.75
CA LEU A 17 -12.11 8.52 1.76
C LEU A 17 -12.48 8.00 0.36
N LEU A 18 -13.24 6.90 0.28
CA LEU A 18 -13.72 6.32 -0.98
C LEU A 18 -14.95 7.03 -1.53
N GLU A 19 -15.85 7.47 -0.64
CA GLU A 19 -17.14 8.09 -1.01
C GLU A 19 -17.06 9.61 -1.21
N GLY A 20 -15.97 10.26 -0.81
CA GLY A 20 -15.82 11.71 -0.93
C GLY A 20 -15.57 12.18 -2.37
N ASP A 21 -15.92 13.45 -2.65
CA ASP A 21 -15.76 14.10 -3.97
C ASP A 21 -14.30 14.46 -4.33
N GLY A 22 -13.34 14.07 -3.50
CA GLY A 22 -11.91 14.35 -3.69
C GLY A 22 -11.23 13.40 -4.69
N PRO A 23 -9.90 13.52 -4.86
CA PRO A 23 -9.09 12.69 -5.78
C PRO A 23 -9.05 11.17 -5.48
N GLY A 24 -9.98 10.64 -4.67
CA GLY A 24 -10.02 9.23 -4.28
C GLY A 24 -8.74 8.76 -3.58
N CYS A 25 -8.61 7.44 -3.40
CA CYS A 25 -7.39 6.84 -2.87
C CYS A 25 -6.93 5.65 -3.71
N LEU A 26 -5.62 5.41 -3.70
CA LEU A 26 -5.04 4.20 -4.25
C LEU A 26 -4.94 3.14 -3.16
N VAL A 27 -5.61 2.00 -3.36
CA VAL A 27 -5.59 0.90 -2.40
C VAL A 27 -4.59 -0.17 -2.85
N LEU A 28 -3.60 -0.43 -2.00
CA LEU A 28 -2.56 -1.43 -2.22
C LEU A 28 -2.75 -2.61 -1.27
N ASP A 29 -3.28 -3.71 -1.81
CA ASP A 29 -3.55 -4.93 -1.06
C ASP A 29 -2.29 -5.81 -0.99
N CYS A 30 -1.68 -5.88 0.19
CA CYS A 30 -0.46 -6.63 0.47
C CYS A 30 -0.74 -8.07 0.96
N ARG A 31 -1.98 -8.52 0.97
CA ARG A 31 -2.35 -9.90 1.30
C ARG A 31 -1.87 -10.87 0.23
N SER A 32 -1.98 -12.16 0.55
CA SER A 32 -1.64 -13.20 -0.41
C SER A 32 -2.47 -13.08 -1.69
N PHE A 33 -1.90 -13.52 -2.82
CA PHE A 33 -2.62 -13.56 -4.09
C PHE A 33 -3.94 -14.36 -3.97
N PHE A 34 -3.92 -15.45 -3.20
CA PHE A 34 -5.13 -16.24 -2.97
C PHE A 34 -6.21 -15.45 -2.23
N ALA A 35 -5.85 -14.77 -1.13
CA ALA A 35 -6.77 -13.91 -0.37
C ALA A 35 -7.37 -12.79 -1.24
N PHE A 36 -6.54 -12.12 -2.05
CA PHE A 36 -6.98 -11.07 -2.98
C PHE A 36 -7.99 -11.59 -4.02
N ASN A 37 -7.69 -12.73 -4.65
CA ASN A 37 -8.60 -13.31 -5.66
C ASN A 37 -9.86 -13.93 -5.05
N THR A 38 -9.83 -14.28 -3.76
CA THR A 38 -11.03 -14.74 -3.05
C THR A 38 -11.99 -13.57 -2.82
N ALA A 39 -11.47 -12.44 -2.34
CA ALA A 39 -12.21 -11.19 -2.19
C ALA A 39 -11.24 -10.01 -2.01
N HIS A 40 -11.52 -8.89 -2.66
CA HIS A 40 -10.74 -7.66 -2.54
C HIS A 40 -11.64 -6.42 -2.63
N ILE A 41 -11.08 -5.29 -2.23
CA ILE A 41 -11.76 -3.98 -2.36
C ILE A 41 -11.78 -3.61 -3.85
N PRO A 42 -12.93 -3.23 -4.43
CA PRO A 42 -12.99 -2.81 -5.83
C PRO A 42 -11.98 -1.70 -6.14
N GLY A 43 -11.26 -1.85 -7.26
CA GLY A 43 -10.22 -0.90 -7.67
C GLY A 43 -8.89 -1.01 -6.92
N SER A 44 -8.75 -1.92 -5.95
CA SER A 44 -7.46 -2.18 -5.30
C SER A 44 -6.50 -2.96 -6.19
N ALA A 45 -5.20 -2.73 -6.00
CA ALA A 45 -4.13 -3.45 -6.68
C ALA A 45 -3.42 -4.39 -5.71
N ASN A 46 -3.23 -5.66 -6.10
CA ASN A 46 -2.47 -6.62 -5.30
C ASN A 46 -0.96 -6.38 -5.44
N VAL A 47 -0.29 -6.10 -4.32
CA VAL A 47 1.16 -5.98 -4.28
C VAL A 47 1.79 -7.35 -4.15
N ARG A 48 2.64 -7.72 -5.12
CA ARG A 48 3.30 -9.02 -5.14
C ARG A 48 4.78 -8.89 -5.44
N PHE A 49 5.59 -9.48 -4.58
CA PHE A 49 7.01 -9.68 -4.84
C PHE A 49 7.28 -11.18 -4.98
N SER A 50 7.71 -11.60 -6.17
CA SER A 50 8.24 -12.94 -6.34
C SER A 50 9.51 -13.13 -5.50
N THR A 51 9.81 -14.38 -5.14
CA THR A 51 11.05 -14.73 -4.42
C THR A 51 12.29 -14.23 -5.16
N ILE A 52 12.27 -14.24 -6.50
CA ILE A 52 13.38 -13.73 -7.31
C ILE A 52 13.50 -12.21 -7.24
N VAL A 53 12.39 -11.47 -7.25
CA VAL A 53 12.40 -10.00 -7.08
C VAL A 53 12.94 -9.63 -5.70
N ARG A 54 12.46 -10.28 -4.62
CA ARG A 54 12.95 -10.02 -3.25
C ARG A 54 14.45 -10.26 -3.12
N ARG A 55 14.97 -11.34 -3.72
CA ARG A 55 16.41 -11.67 -3.69
C ARG A 55 17.25 -10.69 -4.50
N ARG A 56 16.76 -10.25 -5.66
CA ARG A 56 17.49 -9.34 -6.56
C ARG A 56 17.47 -7.89 -6.09
N ALA A 57 16.44 -7.49 -5.36
CA ALA A 57 16.27 -6.13 -4.87
C ALA A 57 17.45 -5.65 -4.02
N ARG A 58 18.21 -6.53 -3.32
CA ARG A 58 19.44 -6.22 -2.58
C ARG A 58 19.40 -4.90 -1.77
N GLY A 59 18.24 -4.57 -1.19
CA GLY A 59 18.04 -3.32 -0.46
C GLY A 59 17.21 -2.25 -1.18
N GLY A 60 16.57 -2.52 -2.32
CA GLY A 60 15.64 -1.58 -2.95
C GLY A 60 14.65 -2.17 -3.94
N LEU A 61 13.36 -1.96 -3.65
CA LEU A 61 12.25 -2.15 -4.59
C LEU A 61 11.83 -0.77 -5.11
N GLY A 62 11.66 -0.66 -6.42
CA GLY A 62 11.11 0.54 -7.07
C GLY A 62 9.58 0.56 -7.11
N LEU A 63 8.98 1.70 -7.48
CA LEU A 63 7.52 1.85 -7.57
C LEU A 63 6.89 0.86 -8.56
N GLU A 64 7.57 0.55 -9.65
CA GLU A 64 7.12 -0.41 -10.66
C GLU A 64 6.90 -1.82 -10.12
N HIS A 65 7.52 -2.15 -8.98
CA HIS A 65 7.34 -3.44 -8.31
C HIS A 65 6.07 -3.47 -7.43
N ILE A 66 5.60 -2.31 -6.96
CA ILE A 66 4.38 -2.21 -6.15
C ILE A 66 3.17 -1.78 -6.96
N ILE A 67 3.38 -1.00 -8.01
CA ILE A 67 2.38 -0.49 -8.95
C ILE A 67 2.88 -0.79 -10.37
N PRO A 68 2.63 -2.01 -10.88
CA PRO A 68 3.10 -2.41 -12.21
C PRO A 68 2.41 -1.62 -13.33
N ASN A 69 1.15 -1.24 -13.14
CA ASN A 69 0.39 -0.46 -14.10
C ASN A 69 0.98 0.97 -14.19
N GLU A 70 1.48 1.32 -15.38
CA GLU A 70 2.17 2.58 -15.62
C GLU A 70 1.26 3.80 -15.45
N GLU A 71 0.02 3.74 -15.94
CA GLU A 71 -0.96 4.82 -15.79
C GLU A 71 -1.24 5.11 -14.30
N THR A 72 -1.46 4.06 -13.51
CA THR A 72 -1.68 4.19 -12.05
C THR A 72 -0.48 4.83 -11.36
N ARG A 73 0.74 4.44 -11.77
CA ARG A 73 1.98 5.01 -11.24
C ARG A 73 2.15 6.48 -11.65
N SER A 74 1.85 6.83 -12.89
CA SER A 74 1.89 8.22 -13.37
C SER A 74 0.91 9.11 -12.62
N ARG A 75 -0.32 8.63 -12.40
CA ARG A 75 -1.34 9.35 -11.60
C ARG A 75 -0.92 9.56 -10.16
N LEU A 76 -0.29 8.56 -9.52
CA LEU A 76 0.30 8.70 -8.18
C LEU A 76 1.38 9.77 -8.15
N LEU A 77 2.31 9.75 -9.11
CA LEU A 77 3.39 10.72 -9.19
C LEU A 77 2.89 12.13 -9.53
N ALA A 78 1.77 12.25 -10.24
CA ALA A 78 1.10 13.51 -10.54
C ALA A 78 0.27 14.05 -9.35
N GLY A 79 0.17 13.32 -8.24
CA GLY A 79 -0.61 13.74 -7.06
C GLY A 79 -2.12 13.61 -7.24
N GLU A 80 -2.57 12.79 -8.20
CA GLU A 80 -4.00 12.59 -8.46
C GLU A 80 -4.70 11.69 -7.44
N TYR A 81 -3.98 11.16 -6.46
CA TYR A 81 -4.56 10.44 -5.33
C TYR A 81 -4.41 11.27 -4.07
N GLN A 82 -5.48 11.41 -3.28
CA GLN A 82 -5.39 12.12 -2.01
C GLN A 82 -4.66 11.32 -0.93
N ALA A 83 -4.61 9.99 -1.12
CA ALA A 83 -3.96 9.05 -0.22
C ALA A 83 -3.62 7.71 -0.91
N VAL A 84 -2.60 7.03 -0.40
CA VAL A 84 -2.34 5.60 -0.60
C VAL A 84 -2.71 4.86 0.68
N VAL A 85 -3.56 3.84 0.56
CA VAL A 85 -3.99 3.01 1.67
C VAL A 85 -3.47 1.59 1.48
N PHE A 86 -2.62 1.14 2.40
CA PHE A 86 -2.13 -0.24 2.45
C PHE A 86 -3.09 -1.11 3.24
N LEU A 87 -3.34 -2.33 2.75
CA LEU A 87 -4.10 -3.36 3.44
C LEU A 87 -3.24 -4.60 3.62
N ASP A 88 -3.22 -5.19 4.81
CA ASP A 88 -2.71 -6.54 5.03
C ASP A 88 -3.76 -7.46 5.66
N GLU A 89 -3.33 -8.61 6.20
CA GLU A 89 -4.24 -9.60 6.76
C GLU A 89 -4.87 -9.16 8.09
N ARG A 90 -4.10 -8.57 9.02
CA ARG A 90 -4.51 -8.46 10.44
C ARG A 90 -3.91 -7.29 11.22
N SER A 91 -2.96 -6.54 10.67
CA SER A 91 -2.25 -5.54 11.46
C SER A 91 -3.21 -4.43 11.92
N LEU A 92 -3.22 -4.16 13.23
CA LEU A 92 -4.04 -3.07 13.79
C LEU A 92 -3.35 -1.71 13.67
N ASP A 93 -2.02 -1.74 13.64
CA ASP A 93 -1.12 -0.61 13.56
C ASP A 93 0.18 -1.02 12.84
N PHE A 94 1.02 -0.03 12.53
CA PHE A 94 2.27 -0.27 11.81
C PHE A 94 3.33 -0.96 12.67
N ASP A 95 3.24 -0.89 14.01
CA ASP A 95 4.19 -1.54 14.92
C ASP A 95 4.06 -3.07 14.89
N GLN A 96 2.87 -3.58 14.54
CA GLN A 96 2.61 -5.01 14.36
C GLN A 96 3.11 -5.56 13.00
N VAL A 97 3.56 -4.70 12.09
CA VAL A 97 3.99 -5.11 10.75
C VAL A 97 5.32 -5.85 10.80
N LYS A 98 5.34 -7.06 10.24
CA LYS A 98 6.55 -7.90 10.21
C LYS A 98 7.64 -7.28 9.32
N LYS A 99 8.90 -7.38 9.77
CA LYS A 99 10.11 -6.84 9.11
C LYS A 99 10.37 -7.31 7.67
N GLU A 100 9.75 -8.41 7.24
CA GLU A 100 9.89 -8.96 5.87
C GLU A 100 8.54 -9.12 5.15
N SER A 101 7.50 -8.49 5.68
CA SER A 101 6.18 -8.50 5.08
C SER A 101 6.19 -7.79 3.73
N THR A 102 5.27 -8.20 2.85
CA THR A 102 4.99 -7.47 1.60
C THR A 102 4.65 -6.02 1.91
N LEU A 103 3.90 -5.76 2.98
CA LEU A 103 3.49 -4.42 3.37
C LEU A 103 4.69 -3.51 3.69
N LEU A 104 5.60 -3.94 4.58
CA LEU A 104 6.76 -3.11 4.92
C LEU A 104 7.65 -2.83 3.70
N LEU A 105 7.86 -3.85 2.87
CA LEU A 105 8.63 -3.70 1.63
C LEU A 105 7.98 -2.71 0.66
N ALA A 106 6.65 -2.71 0.58
CA ALA A 106 5.90 -1.82 -0.30
C ALA A 106 5.90 -0.36 0.22
N VAL A 107 5.74 -0.17 1.53
CA VAL A 107 5.88 1.15 2.17
C VAL A 107 7.29 1.69 1.96
N CYS A 108 8.32 0.87 2.21
CA CYS A 108 9.73 1.23 1.94
C CYS A 108 9.97 1.65 0.48
N ALA A 109 9.30 1.00 -0.48
CA ALA A 109 9.39 1.36 -1.89
C ALA A 109 8.70 2.71 -2.15
N LEU A 110 7.49 2.91 -1.64
CA LEU A 110 6.73 4.15 -1.80
C LEU A 110 7.44 5.37 -1.18
N CYS A 111 7.99 5.24 0.03
CA CYS A 111 8.65 6.33 0.75
C CYS A 111 9.91 6.87 0.05
N ARG A 112 10.46 6.15 -0.93
CA ARG A 112 11.58 6.64 -1.76
C ARG A 112 11.13 7.66 -2.81
N TYR A 113 9.82 7.77 -3.04
CA TYR A 113 9.22 8.63 -4.06
C TYR A 113 8.21 9.57 -3.40
N PRO A 114 8.68 10.60 -2.68
CA PRO A 114 7.80 11.55 -2.04
C PRO A 114 7.00 12.33 -3.10
N CYS A 115 5.71 12.03 -3.19
CA CYS A 115 4.74 12.65 -4.09
C CYS A 115 3.69 13.49 -3.35
N GLY A 116 3.92 13.79 -2.06
CA GLY A 116 2.98 14.55 -1.22
C GLY A 116 1.68 13.80 -0.84
N THR A 117 1.48 12.60 -1.36
CA THR A 117 0.30 11.77 -1.08
C THR A 117 0.35 11.22 0.35
N ARG A 118 -0.75 11.34 1.10
CA ARG A 118 -0.86 10.78 2.46
C ARG A 118 -0.80 9.26 2.41
N VAL A 119 -0.15 8.63 3.38
CA VAL A 119 -0.01 7.17 3.43
C VAL A 119 -0.66 6.63 4.70
N PHE A 120 -1.49 5.61 4.56
CA PHE A 120 -2.20 4.98 5.66
C PHE A 120 -2.12 3.46 5.63
N LEU A 121 -2.24 2.85 6.80
CA LEU A 121 -2.54 1.42 6.97
C LEU A 121 -4.04 1.27 7.29
N LEU A 122 -4.77 0.43 6.55
CA LEU A 122 -6.13 0.06 6.91
C LEU A 122 -6.10 -0.90 8.10
N ARG A 123 -6.67 -0.48 9.22
CA ARG A 123 -6.71 -1.25 10.46
C ARG A 123 -7.48 -2.56 10.26
N GLY A 124 -6.84 -3.68 10.62
CA GLY A 124 -7.48 -5.00 10.68
C GLY A 124 -8.58 -5.10 11.74
N LYS A 125 -9.38 -6.16 11.69
CA LYS A 125 -10.31 -6.51 12.78
C LYS A 125 -9.57 -7.37 13.81
N SER A 126 -9.70 -7.00 15.09
CA SER A 126 -9.19 -7.77 16.24
C SER A 126 -9.92 -9.09 16.43
#